data_AF-A0A225USP1-F1
#
_entry.id   AF-A0A225USP1-F1
#
_cell.length_a   1.000
_cell.length_b   1.000
_cell.length_c   1.000
_cell.angle_alpha   90.00
_cell.angle_beta   90.00
_cell.angle_gamma   90.00
#
_symmetry.space_group_name_H-M   'P 1'
#
loop_
_entity.id
_entity.type
_entity.pdbx_description
1 polymer ?
#
loop_
_entity_poly.entity_id
_entity_poly.type
_entity_poly.pdbx_seq_one_letter_code
_entity_poly.pdbx_strand_id
1 'polypeptide(L)'
;MEPRYIYLRPGLFSVVGFTYGKAASSVAKGGKVKVRLVQSGRWAEHEAESIELKETEIEHRIVTAEEALDGAGTFVGSAICTSRLRSGGARVWDYGLVVGYKWDPEIQIGRLDVNFGGATEAVEYAPDCTQDVAVEVHVEDRVQVS
;
A
#
# COMPACT_ATOMS: atom_id res chain seq x y z
N MET A 1 -13.31 0.93 -23.51
CA MET A 1 -12.97 2.09 -22.66
C MET A 1 -12.22 1.52 -21.46
N GLU A 2 -10.98 1.95 -21.23
CA GLU A 2 -10.15 1.34 -20.19
C GLU A 2 -10.46 1.91 -18.80
N PRO A 3 -10.45 1.10 -17.74
CA PRO A 3 -10.66 1.58 -16.38
C PRO A 3 -9.50 2.46 -15.94
N ARG A 4 -9.78 3.38 -15.00
CA ARG A 4 -8.74 4.18 -14.34
C ARG A 4 -8.37 3.54 -13.01
N TYR A 5 -7.08 3.43 -12.75
CA TYR A 5 -6.55 3.01 -11.47
C TYR A 5 -6.05 4.23 -10.69
N ILE A 6 -6.29 4.25 -9.38
CA ILE A 6 -6.10 5.42 -8.54
C ILE A 6 -5.39 5.00 -7.25
N TYR A 7 -4.31 5.68 -6.87
CA TYR A 7 -3.70 5.50 -5.54
C TYR A 7 -4.44 6.34 -4.50
N LEU A 8 -4.83 5.73 -3.39
CA LEU A 8 -5.79 6.30 -2.46
C LEU A 8 -5.22 6.35 -1.04
N ARG A 9 -5.41 7.51 -0.40
CA ARG A 9 -5.01 7.76 0.98
C ARG A 9 -5.80 6.86 1.97
N PRO A 10 -5.27 6.64 3.18
CA PRO A 10 -5.97 5.88 4.21
C PRO A 10 -7.33 6.44 4.61
N GLY A 11 -8.21 5.55 5.09
CA GLY A 11 -9.53 5.89 5.65
C GLY A 11 -10.64 6.08 4.61
N LEU A 12 -10.39 5.70 3.35
CA LEU A 12 -11.41 5.73 2.29
C LEU A 12 -12.19 4.41 2.18
N PHE A 13 -11.51 3.29 2.33
CA PHE A 13 -12.10 1.96 2.45
C PHE A 13 -11.99 1.47 3.89
N SER A 14 -12.66 0.37 4.21
CA SER A 14 -12.69 -0.27 5.53
C SER A 14 -11.41 -1.06 5.83
N VAL A 15 -10.25 -0.57 5.37
CA VAL A 15 -8.91 -1.15 5.58
C VAL A 15 -7.93 -0.14 6.15
N VAL A 16 -6.87 -0.63 6.80
CA VAL A 16 -5.86 0.19 7.45
C VAL A 16 -4.72 0.50 6.49
N GLY A 17 -4.61 1.75 6.04
CA GLY A 17 -3.48 2.21 5.24
C GLY A 17 -3.84 2.60 3.82
N PHE A 18 -2.83 2.71 2.96
CA PHE A 18 -3.01 3.13 1.57
C PHE A 18 -3.61 2.01 0.73
N THR A 19 -4.34 2.38 -0.32
CA THR A 19 -5.07 1.44 -1.16
C THR A 19 -4.98 1.84 -2.63
N TYR A 20 -5.27 0.90 -3.52
CA TYR A 20 -5.56 1.19 -4.92
C TYR A 20 -7.06 1.07 -5.18
N GLY A 21 -7.58 1.96 -6.01
CA GLY A 21 -8.96 2.00 -6.44
C GLY A 21 -9.10 1.85 -7.96
N LYS A 22 -10.21 1.28 -8.40
CA LYS A 22 -10.57 1.13 -9.81
C LYS A 22 -11.87 1.85 -10.10
N ALA A 23 -11.84 2.77 -11.06
CA ALA A 23 -13.00 3.52 -11.52
C ALA A 23 -13.30 3.23 -12.99
N ALA A 24 -14.58 3.24 -13.35
CA ALA A 24 -14.98 3.28 -14.75
C ALA A 24 -14.62 4.65 -15.36
N SER A 25 -14.23 4.66 -16.63
CA SER A 25 -13.76 5.86 -17.35
C SER A 25 -14.87 6.88 -17.67
N SER A 26 -16.15 6.50 -17.52
CA SER A 26 -17.29 7.37 -17.80
C SER A 26 -17.82 8.02 -16.52
N VAL A 27 -17.63 9.33 -16.39
CA VAL A 27 -18.33 10.15 -15.40
C VAL A 27 -18.72 11.46 -16.09
N ALA A 28 -19.97 11.90 -15.92
CA ALA A 28 -20.35 13.24 -16.34
C ALA A 28 -19.47 14.28 -15.63
N LYS A 29 -18.99 15.31 -16.34
CA LYS A 29 -18.15 16.38 -15.76
C LYS A 29 -18.83 16.94 -14.50
N GLY A 30 -18.15 16.85 -13.35
CA GLY A 30 -18.65 17.31 -12.05
C GLY A 30 -19.41 16.27 -11.22
N GLY A 31 -19.56 15.04 -11.71
CA GLY A 31 -20.20 13.93 -10.99
C GLY A 31 -19.28 13.23 -10.00
N LYS A 32 -19.90 12.51 -9.04
CA LYS A 32 -19.20 11.54 -8.21
C LYS A 32 -18.87 10.29 -9.04
N VAL A 33 -17.70 9.72 -8.77
CA VAL A 33 -17.17 8.52 -9.41
C VAL A 33 -17.29 7.36 -8.43
N LYS A 34 -17.88 6.25 -8.87
CA LYS A 34 -17.83 5.01 -8.11
C LYS A 34 -16.46 4.36 -8.27
N VAL A 35 -15.72 4.24 -7.18
CA VAL A 35 -14.39 3.64 -7.11
C VAL A 35 -14.48 2.34 -6.32
N ARG A 36 -13.96 1.25 -6.86
CA ARG A 36 -13.89 -0.07 -6.20
C ARG A 36 -12.49 -0.32 -5.66
N LEU A 37 -12.37 -0.94 -4.50
CA LEU A 37 -11.08 -1.39 -3.98
C LEU A 37 -10.44 -2.37 -4.97
N VAL A 38 -9.15 -2.19 -5.26
CA VAL A 38 -8.34 -3.18 -5.96
C VAL A 38 -7.83 -4.17 -4.92
N GLN A 39 -8.21 -5.43 -5.07
CA GLN A 39 -7.78 -6.53 -4.20
C GLN A 39 -6.37 -6.99 -4.62
N SER A 40 -5.35 -6.22 -4.23
CA SER A 40 -3.93 -6.50 -4.50
C SER A 40 -3.07 -6.22 -3.27
N GLY A 41 -1.83 -6.72 -3.28
CA GLY A 41 -0.89 -6.58 -2.16
C GLY A 41 -1.50 -7.09 -0.85
N ARG A 42 -1.45 -6.26 0.20
CA ARG A 42 -2.01 -6.57 1.53
C ARG A 42 -3.54 -6.82 1.51
N TRP A 43 -4.23 -6.32 0.49
CA TRP A 43 -5.69 -6.34 0.39
C TRP A 43 -6.23 -7.41 -0.57
N ALA A 44 -5.38 -8.34 -1.03
CA ALA A 44 -5.74 -9.37 -2.00
C ALA A 44 -6.93 -10.24 -1.56
N GLU A 45 -7.06 -10.51 -0.27
CA GLU A 45 -8.12 -11.37 0.29
C GLU A 45 -9.26 -10.55 0.95
N HIS A 46 -9.18 -9.22 0.92
CA HIS A 46 -10.23 -8.38 1.50
C HIS A 46 -11.52 -8.46 0.68
N GLU A 47 -12.68 -8.27 1.31
CA GLU A 47 -13.96 -8.24 0.59
C GLU A 47 -14.04 -7.08 -0.41
N ALA A 48 -14.82 -7.27 -1.47
CA ALA A 48 -15.03 -6.25 -2.48
C ALA A 48 -15.79 -5.04 -1.87
N GLU A 49 -15.15 -3.87 -1.91
CA GLU A 49 -15.71 -2.64 -1.37
C GLU A 49 -15.78 -1.55 -2.45
N SER A 50 -16.73 -0.62 -2.32
CA SER A 50 -16.84 0.52 -3.24
C SER A 50 -17.30 1.79 -2.55
N ILE A 51 -16.74 2.91 -2.99
CA ILE A 51 -17.04 4.24 -2.47
C ILE A 51 -17.33 5.22 -3.62
N GLU A 52 -17.87 6.38 -3.28
CA GLU A 52 -18.05 7.48 -4.22
C GLU A 52 -17.08 8.62 -3.88
N LEU A 53 -16.26 9.01 -4.86
CA LEU A 53 -15.32 10.13 -4.73
C LEU A 53 -15.63 11.21 -5.77
N LYS A 54 -15.30 12.47 -5.50
CA LYS A 54 -15.37 13.51 -6.54
C LYS A 54 -14.23 13.31 -7.53
N GLU A 55 -14.47 13.66 -8.79
CA GLU A 55 -13.44 13.61 -9.85
C GLU A 55 -12.16 14.38 -9.47
N THR A 56 -12.32 15.53 -8.79
CA THR A 56 -11.20 16.36 -8.29
C THR A 56 -10.37 15.67 -7.21
N GLU A 57 -10.89 14.65 -6.53
CA GLU A 57 -10.16 13.90 -5.50
C GLU A 57 -9.25 12.80 -6.09
N ILE A 58 -9.47 12.44 -7.37
CA ILE A 58 -8.78 11.31 -8.02
C ILE A 58 -7.86 11.72 -9.16
N GLU A 59 -8.04 12.91 -9.76
CA GLU A 59 -7.30 13.36 -10.96
C GLU A 59 -5.77 13.36 -10.78
N HIS A 60 -5.27 13.76 -9.61
CA HIS A 60 -3.82 13.81 -9.33
C HIS A 60 -3.24 12.50 -8.77
N ARG A 61 -4.01 11.42 -8.80
CA ARG A 61 -3.61 10.14 -8.20
C ARG A 61 -3.81 8.96 -9.15
N ILE A 62 -3.96 9.23 -10.45
CA ILE A 62 -4.08 8.19 -11.47
C ILE A 62 -2.74 7.46 -11.60
N VAL A 63 -2.81 6.13 -11.57
CA VAL A 63 -1.67 5.22 -11.68
C VAL A 63 -1.91 4.23 -12.82
N THR A 64 -0.87 3.47 -13.20
CA THR A 64 -1.02 2.43 -14.23
C THR A 64 -1.76 1.22 -13.68
N ALA A 65 -2.25 0.36 -14.57
CA ALA A 65 -2.90 -0.88 -14.17
C ALA A 65 -1.91 -1.83 -13.50
N GLU A 66 -0.70 -1.90 -14.03
CA GLU A 66 0.37 -2.75 -13.55
C GLU A 66 0.78 -2.37 -12.12
N GLU A 67 0.95 -1.07 -11.84
CA GLU A 67 1.24 -0.57 -10.50
C GLU A 67 0.15 -1.00 -9.49
N ALA A 68 -1.11 -0.76 -9.83
CA ALA A 68 -2.23 -1.04 -8.95
C ALA A 68 -2.43 -2.55 -8.72
N LEU A 69 -2.12 -3.39 -9.71
CA LEU A 69 -2.25 -4.84 -9.63
C LEU A 69 -1.06 -5.51 -8.92
N ASP A 70 0.14 -4.93 -9.00
CA ASP A 70 1.29 -5.33 -8.19
C ASP A 70 1.03 -5.12 -6.69
N GLY A 71 0.47 -3.95 -6.35
CA GLY A 71 -0.04 -3.68 -5.01
C GLY A 71 1.03 -3.37 -3.96
N ALA A 72 2.32 -3.26 -4.31
CA ALA A 72 3.39 -2.89 -3.37
C ALA A 72 3.10 -1.61 -2.58
N GLY A 73 2.51 -0.59 -3.21
CA GLY A 73 2.17 0.68 -2.54
C GLY A 73 1.15 0.55 -1.40
N THR A 74 0.47 -0.59 -1.26
CA THR A 74 -0.47 -0.86 -0.15
C THR A 74 0.23 -1.09 1.19
N PHE A 75 1.54 -1.39 1.17
CA PHE A 75 2.31 -1.61 2.38
C PHE A 75 2.72 -0.32 3.09
N VAL A 76 2.54 0.87 2.47
CA VAL A 76 2.93 2.15 3.08
C VAL A 76 2.23 2.36 4.43
N GLY A 77 3.02 2.65 5.45
CA GLY A 77 2.60 2.78 6.85
C GLY A 77 2.55 1.47 7.63
N SER A 78 2.88 0.33 6.98
CA SER A 78 2.86 -0.99 7.61
C SER A 78 4.24 -1.39 8.10
N ALA A 79 4.29 -2.17 9.18
CA ALA A 79 5.50 -2.89 9.55
C ALA A 79 5.62 -4.13 8.68
N ILE A 80 6.80 -4.37 8.13
CA ILE A 80 7.06 -5.51 7.25
C ILE A 80 8.24 -6.30 7.75
N CYS A 81 8.27 -7.56 7.34
CA CYS A 81 9.42 -8.44 7.39
C CYS A 81 9.86 -8.70 5.95
N THR A 82 11.14 -8.45 5.65
CA THR A 82 11.69 -8.71 4.32
C THR A 82 12.99 -9.49 4.42
N SER A 83 13.11 -10.52 3.59
CA SER A 83 14.34 -11.31 3.48
C SER A 83 15.39 -10.53 2.67
N ARG A 84 16.56 -10.28 3.25
CA ARG A 84 17.68 -9.57 2.60
C ARG A 84 18.98 -10.37 2.68
N LEU A 85 19.83 -10.21 1.67
CA LEU A 85 21.18 -10.75 1.66
C LEU A 85 22.13 -9.75 2.33
N ARG A 86 22.74 -10.15 3.44
CA ARG A 86 23.79 -9.35 4.10
C ARG A 86 25.16 -9.64 3.48
N SER A 87 26.08 -8.69 3.63
CA SER A 87 27.49 -8.89 3.30
C SER A 87 28.03 -10.12 4.02
N GLY A 88 28.39 -11.16 3.25
CA GLY A 88 28.74 -12.49 3.77
C GLY A 88 27.82 -13.63 3.33
N GLY A 89 26.75 -13.33 2.58
CA GLY A 89 25.91 -14.34 1.90
C GLY A 89 24.82 -14.98 2.77
N ALA A 90 24.72 -14.60 4.05
CA ALA A 90 23.61 -15.01 4.89
C ALA A 90 22.33 -14.25 4.50
N ARG A 91 21.25 -14.99 4.26
CA ARG A 91 19.90 -14.44 4.13
C ARG A 91 19.33 -14.21 5.53
N VAL A 92 18.99 -12.96 5.83
CA VAL A 92 18.45 -12.55 7.13
C VAL A 92 17.09 -11.89 6.91
N TRP A 93 16.16 -12.12 7.83
CA TRP A 93 14.89 -11.42 7.87
C TRP A 93 15.05 -10.12 8.63
N ASP A 94 14.87 -9.00 7.93
CA ASP A 94 14.91 -7.68 8.52
C ASP A 94 13.49 -7.12 8.67
N TYR A 95 13.24 -6.49 9.81
CA TYR A 95 11.95 -5.89 10.13
C TYR A 95 12.07 -4.38 10.04
N GLY A 96 11.10 -3.73 9.40
CA GLY A 96 11.12 -2.29 9.21
C GLY A 96 9.74 -1.71 8.98
N LEU A 97 9.64 -0.39 9.05
CA LEU A 97 8.41 0.36 8.80
C LEU A 97 8.47 0.94 7.39
N VAL A 98 7.47 0.63 6.55
CA VAL A 98 7.38 1.24 5.22
C VAL A 98 6.92 2.69 5.36
N VAL A 99 7.76 3.63 4.94
CA VAL A 99 7.51 5.07 5.03
C VAL A 99 7.22 5.73 3.69
N GLY A 100 7.43 5.01 2.59
CA GLY A 100 7.18 5.49 1.24
C GLY A 100 7.17 4.38 0.20
N TYR A 101 6.85 4.76 -1.03
CA TYR A 101 6.75 3.84 -2.16
C TYR A 101 7.04 4.58 -3.46
N LYS A 102 7.69 3.88 -4.41
CA LYS A 102 7.93 4.33 -5.78
C LYS A 102 7.68 3.18 -6.76
N TRP A 103 7.06 3.51 -7.90
CA TRP A 103 6.90 2.60 -9.02
C TRP A 103 7.94 2.88 -10.11
N ASP A 104 8.59 1.84 -10.61
CA ASP A 104 9.49 1.92 -11.77
C ASP A 104 8.77 1.38 -13.02
N PRO A 105 8.33 2.25 -13.95
CA PRO A 105 7.56 1.82 -15.11
C PRO A 105 8.43 1.16 -16.19
N GLU A 106 9.75 1.30 -16.17
CA GLU A 106 10.61 0.70 -17.21
C GLU A 106 10.78 -0.80 -16.99
N ILE A 107 10.94 -1.19 -15.73
CA ILE A 107 11.16 -2.59 -15.31
C ILE A 107 9.94 -3.17 -14.59
N GLN A 108 8.88 -2.38 -14.37
CA GLN A 108 7.62 -2.78 -13.75
C GLN A 108 7.82 -3.34 -12.33
N ILE A 109 8.62 -2.64 -11.52
CA ILE A 109 8.96 -3.04 -10.15
C ILE A 109 8.56 -1.95 -9.15
N GLY A 110 7.88 -2.37 -8.08
CA GLY A 110 7.63 -1.55 -6.91
C GLY A 110 8.84 -1.49 -5.98
N ARG A 111 9.14 -0.30 -5.45
CA ARG A 111 10.17 -0.11 -4.42
C ARG A 111 9.56 0.50 -3.18
N LEU A 112 9.76 -0.14 -2.04
CA LEU A 112 9.35 0.32 -0.72
C LEU A 112 10.49 1.12 -0.12
N ASP A 113 10.21 2.35 0.33
CA ASP A 113 11.14 3.08 1.18
C ASP A 113 10.89 2.59 2.63
N VAL A 114 11.82 1.84 3.20
CA VAL A 114 11.67 1.15 4.49
C VAL A 114 12.63 1.72 5.51
N ASN A 115 12.11 2.13 6.67
CA ASN A 115 12.93 2.53 7.79
C ASN A 115 13.32 1.29 8.63
N PHE A 116 14.63 0.98 8.64
CA PHE A 116 15.25 -0.02 9.48
C PHE A 116 15.98 0.67 10.64
N GLY A 117 15.35 0.72 11.81
CA GLY A 117 16.01 1.22 13.03
C GLY A 117 16.55 2.65 12.92
N GLY A 118 15.87 3.54 12.18
CA GLY A 118 16.24 4.94 12.01
C GLY A 118 16.87 5.28 10.66
N ALA A 119 17.31 4.29 9.87
CA ALA A 119 17.81 4.50 8.52
C ALA A 119 16.77 4.08 7.46
N THR A 120 16.47 4.97 6.51
CA THR A 120 15.57 4.64 5.40
C THR A 120 16.36 4.09 4.23
N GLU A 121 16.00 2.89 3.77
CA GLU A 121 16.59 2.20 2.64
C GLU A 121 15.49 1.82 1.63
N ALA A 122 15.79 1.90 0.33
CA ALA A 122 14.88 1.42 -0.71
C ALA A 122 15.02 -0.10 -0.87
N VAL A 123 13.90 -0.82 -0.79
CA VAL A 123 13.82 -2.27 -0.95
C VAL A 123 12.91 -2.58 -2.13
N GLU A 124 13.39 -3.39 -3.07
CA GLU A 124 12.54 -3.88 -4.16
C GLU A 124 11.48 -4.82 -3.59
N TYR A 125 10.22 -4.57 -3.96
CA TYR A 125 9.12 -5.42 -3.56
C TYR A 125 9.24 -6.77 -4.25
N ALA A 126 9.24 -7.81 -3.44
CA ALA A 126 9.24 -9.20 -3.89
C ALA A 126 8.22 -9.96 -3.04
N PRO A 127 7.10 -10.45 -3.61
CA PRO A 127 5.99 -11.01 -2.85
C PRO A 127 6.35 -12.31 -2.10
N ASP A 128 7.36 -13.04 -2.57
CA ASP A 128 7.90 -14.23 -1.92
C ASP A 128 8.86 -13.90 -0.76
N CYS A 129 9.33 -12.65 -0.70
CA CYS A 129 10.33 -12.21 0.28
C CYS A 129 9.83 -11.10 1.20
N THR A 130 8.63 -10.54 0.99
CA THR A 130 8.06 -9.42 1.74
C THR A 130 6.73 -9.81 2.37
N GLN A 131 6.61 -9.63 3.67
CA GLN A 131 5.38 -9.94 4.41
C GLN A 131 4.98 -8.77 5.30
N ASP A 132 3.68 -8.53 5.38
CA ASP A 132 3.09 -7.62 6.37
C ASP A 132 3.16 -8.27 7.75
N VAL A 133 3.62 -7.52 8.74
CA VAL A 133 3.72 -7.98 10.12
C VAL A 133 2.69 -7.23 10.94
N ALA A 134 1.72 -7.98 11.49
CA ALA A 134 0.79 -7.45 12.47
C ALA A 134 1.58 -7.00 13.71
N VAL A 135 1.50 -5.71 14.04
CA VAL A 135 2.08 -5.16 15.28
C VAL A 135 0.94 -5.00 16.27
N GLU A 136 0.92 -5.85 17.30
CA GLU A 136 0.01 -5.69 18.43
C GLU A 136 0.45 -4.50 19.28
N VAL A 137 -0.31 -3.40 19.20
CA VAL A 137 -0.11 -2.26 20.08
C VAL A 137 -0.72 -2.61 21.44
N HIS A 138 0.14 -2.98 22.38
CA HIS A 138 -0.27 -3.16 23.78
C HIS A 138 -0.43 -1.78 24.41
N VAL A 139 -1.66 -1.39 24.73
CA VAL A 139 -1.93 -0.23 25.57
C VAL A 139 -1.70 -0.67 27.02
N GLU A 140 -0.63 -0.21 27.65
CA GLU A 140 -0.48 -0.37 29.10
C GLU A 140 -1.53 0.48 29.81
N ASP A 141 -2.61 -0.16 30.29
CA ASP A 141 -3.54 0.45 31.24
C ASP A 141 -2.78 0.78 32.53
N ARG A 142 -2.37 2.04 32.67
CA ARG A 142 -1.92 2.55 33.96
C ARG A 142 -3.12 2.60 34.91
N VAL A 143 -3.29 1.54 35.70
CA VAL A 143 -4.16 1.56 36.88
C VAL A 143 -3.65 2.65 37.82
N GLN A 144 -4.34 3.79 37.86
CA GLN A 144 -4.19 4.73 38.96
C GLN A 144 -4.82 4.10 40.20
N VAL A 145 -3.98 3.65 41.12
CA VAL A 145 -4.42 3.30 42.48
C VAL A 145 -4.71 4.62 43.21
N SER A 146 -5.98 4.83 43.53
CA SER A 146 -6.50 5.96 44.33
C SER A 146 -6.13 5.84 45.81
#